data_AF-A0A953ASK8-F1
#
_entry.id   AF-A0A953ASK8-F1
#
_cell.length_a   1.000
_cell.length_b   1.000
_cell.length_c   1.000
_cell.angle_alpha   90.00
_cell.angle_beta   90.00
_cell.angle_gamma   90.00
#
_symmetry.space_group_name_H-M   'P 1'
#
loop_
_entity.id
_entity.type
_entity.pdbx_description
1 polymer ?
#
loop_
_entity_poly.entity_id
_entity_poly.type
_entity_poly.pdbx_seq_one_letter_code
_entity_poly.pdbx_strand_id
1 'polypeptide(L)'
;MRRSLWLAALAVLCAADVMIVGCQGCNPPPPPPPPPEDAGVDAGVDAGEVDAGPDLSCPSGTDDECLQKLGPEYICDQVQGSDTFDTCILKCRTDDECAHYKQGLRCEEKTGHCIIAQGCTDDTNCRACDPSQPAGCPDLFKDWYCDPNFGKECRCVPENNGTGFPGVCRRVKGVCEECTSDAECGNGPVFDTQGVCVALQGDPNGQLPDGGTRKYCFQKGIVCGCGMKPDPSTGACVPQLGSCNDIGCEEDSDCPFGSVCNTTRCLCEPRCVWNFATQELNPPGCPPGKSCWVDPANLDPNSPFFGAGRCKPPCTDNVQCSIDDPRLVCKAEEVAGGTSLNRCRPDGECMDDLECPEPQMGSIYLGYCDRSEFKCKQDCRIGIDPVTNQPYDDCISGYRCEEDQNGQHICKQLSCVEAGGARLACTTGQLCCGEDRNGDGTAEPCPPSGLESNNCYTAPSPPFCTPCMSHEDCNQVSFNGSPLPSLCMQVSMNTAVCAPATFNDFSVDQNGIARAYKGCPAKYSAVTIKTQCMIDADCGPQGDCGEDLSTTLPDGGHPLTCLCTADGTPNSTAGCPVDPDAGVISYCRFAPAGTPTQCIVSVVCLPSASVIQEDPANGGCGIPL
;
A
#
# COMPACT_ATOMS: atom_id res chain seq x y z
N MET A 1 40.91 40.71 -12.94
CA MET A 1 41.63 41.48 -13.99
C MET A 1 42.79 40.65 -14.54
N ARG A 2 42.84 40.32 -15.86
CA ARG A 2 43.95 39.60 -16.57
C ARG A 2 44.23 38.18 -16.02
N ARG A 3 44.51 37.09 -16.75
CA ARG A 3 44.85 36.74 -18.16
C ARG A 3 44.58 35.20 -18.30
N SER A 4 44.46 34.49 -19.43
CA SER A 4 44.70 34.75 -20.87
C SER A 4 43.81 33.85 -21.77
N LEU A 5 43.89 34.14 -23.08
CA LEU A 5 43.73 33.34 -24.32
C LEU A 5 43.97 31.79 -24.19
N TRP A 6 43.45 30.92 -25.06
CA TRP A 6 43.22 30.94 -26.53
C TRP A 6 41.89 30.22 -26.93
N LEU A 7 41.10 30.58 -27.96
CA LEU A 7 41.29 30.47 -29.44
C LEU A 7 41.62 29.03 -29.92
N ALA A 8 40.99 28.42 -30.95
CA ALA A 8 39.94 28.87 -31.88
C ALA A 8 39.16 27.67 -32.49
N ALA A 9 38.13 27.95 -33.31
CA ALA A 9 37.22 26.98 -33.94
C ALA A 9 37.78 26.26 -35.19
N LEU A 10 37.14 25.15 -35.59
CA LEU A 10 37.06 24.72 -36.99
C LEU A 10 35.81 23.86 -37.26
N ALA A 11 35.42 23.76 -38.53
CA ALA A 11 34.07 23.41 -38.98
C ALA A 11 33.99 22.04 -39.70
N VAL A 12 32.84 21.39 -39.54
CA VAL A 12 32.01 20.70 -40.56
C VAL A 12 32.71 20.01 -41.74
N LEU A 13 32.52 18.69 -41.90
CA LEU A 13 31.94 18.10 -43.13
C LEU A 13 31.55 16.61 -43.01
N CYS A 14 30.64 16.23 -43.90
CA CYS A 14 29.78 15.06 -43.95
C CYS A 14 30.38 13.65 -44.15
N ALA A 15 29.51 12.68 -43.86
CA ALA A 15 29.27 11.41 -44.58
C ALA A 15 30.29 10.26 -44.48
N ALA A 16 29.80 9.15 -43.91
CA ALA A 16 30.18 7.81 -44.31
C ALA A 16 28.96 6.88 -44.20
N ASP A 17 28.74 6.15 -45.29
CA ASP A 17 27.88 4.98 -45.44
C ASP A 17 28.05 3.93 -44.33
N VAL A 18 26.95 3.30 -43.93
CA VAL A 18 26.97 2.04 -43.16
C VAL A 18 26.18 0.99 -43.92
N MET A 19 26.83 -0.17 -44.14
CA MET A 19 26.29 -1.24 -44.98
C MET A 19 25.13 -1.98 -44.32
N ILE A 20 24.16 -2.38 -45.14
CA ILE A 20 23.13 -3.35 -44.76
C ILE A 20 23.76 -4.75 -44.77
N VAL A 21 23.90 -5.35 -43.59
CA VAL A 21 24.15 -6.80 -43.44
C VAL A 21 22.84 -7.46 -43.04
N GLY A 22 22.27 -8.26 -43.94
CA GLY A 22 21.01 -8.94 -43.73
C GLY A 22 21.17 -10.25 -42.96
N CYS A 23 20.66 -10.32 -41.73
CA CYS A 23 20.43 -11.58 -41.05
C CYS A 23 19.17 -12.27 -41.61
N GLN A 24 19.35 -13.21 -42.53
CA GLN A 24 18.34 -14.25 -42.79
C GLN A 24 18.41 -15.28 -41.67
N GLY A 25 17.34 -15.46 -40.88
CA GLY A 25 17.32 -16.54 -39.88
C GLY A 25 16.50 -16.36 -38.61
N CYS A 26 15.40 -15.60 -38.63
CA CYS A 26 14.42 -15.61 -37.53
C CYS A 26 13.05 -16.01 -38.06
N ASN A 27 12.68 -17.29 -37.89
CA ASN A 27 11.28 -17.70 -38.04
C ASN A 27 10.47 -17.06 -36.90
N PRO A 28 9.27 -16.52 -37.17
CA PRO A 28 8.36 -16.12 -36.09
C PRO A 28 7.93 -17.37 -35.29
N PRO A 29 7.69 -17.25 -33.98
CA PRO A 29 7.12 -18.33 -33.19
C PRO A 29 5.72 -18.70 -33.74
N PRO A 30 5.32 -19.98 -33.65
CA PRO A 30 3.98 -20.39 -34.05
C PRO A 30 2.92 -19.72 -33.16
N PRO A 31 1.72 -19.42 -33.69
CA PRO A 31 0.62 -18.90 -32.89
C PRO A 31 0.21 -19.90 -31.80
N PRO A 32 -0.31 -19.43 -30.65
CA PRO A 32 -0.84 -20.31 -29.61
C PRO A 32 -2.00 -21.16 -30.16
N PRO A 33 -2.20 -22.38 -29.65
CA PRO A 33 -3.32 -23.22 -30.06
C PRO A 33 -4.66 -22.56 -29.67
N PRO A 34 -5.73 -22.77 -30.45
CA PRO A 34 -7.07 -22.34 -30.06
C PRO A 34 -7.51 -23.04 -28.76
N PRO A 35 -8.39 -22.42 -27.96
CA PRO A 35 -8.99 -23.09 -26.80
C PRO A 35 -9.76 -24.34 -27.25
N PRO A 36 -9.85 -25.38 -26.38
CA PRO A 36 -10.58 -26.60 -26.71
C PRO A 36 -12.07 -26.31 -26.95
N GLU A 37 -12.63 -26.96 -27.96
CA GLU A 37 -14.06 -26.85 -28.29
C GLU A 37 -14.92 -27.46 -27.17
N ASP A 38 -15.99 -26.76 -26.78
CA ASP A 38 -16.94 -27.23 -25.79
C ASP A 38 -17.59 -28.54 -26.22
N ALA A 39 -17.52 -29.55 -25.35
CA ALA A 39 -18.28 -30.77 -25.49
C ALA A 39 -19.76 -30.46 -25.22
N GLY A 40 -20.54 -30.29 -26.28
CA GLY A 40 -21.98 -30.05 -26.18
C GLY A 40 -22.69 -31.15 -25.39
N VAL A 41 -23.55 -30.73 -24.46
CA VAL A 41 -24.51 -31.60 -23.77
C VAL A 41 -25.92 -31.11 -24.10
N ASP A 42 -26.81 -32.07 -24.31
CA ASP A 42 -28.09 -31.93 -25.00
C ASP A 42 -29.15 -31.15 -24.19
N ALA A 43 -30.11 -30.53 -24.90
CA ALA A 43 -31.12 -29.69 -24.29
C ALA A 43 -32.28 -30.52 -23.70
N GLY A 44 -32.30 -30.65 -22.37
CA GLY A 44 -33.45 -31.15 -21.61
C GLY A 44 -34.30 -30.00 -21.08
N VAL A 45 -35.51 -29.84 -21.61
CA VAL A 45 -36.49 -28.85 -21.12
C VAL A 45 -37.20 -29.38 -19.88
N ASP A 46 -37.05 -28.68 -18.75
CA ASP A 46 -38.07 -28.64 -17.70
C ASP A 46 -38.00 -27.28 -16.97
N ALA A 47 -39.14 -26.78 -16.50
CA ALA A 47 -39.26 -25.45 -15.92
C ALA A 47 -38.82 -25.44 -14.44
N GLY A 48 -37.84 -24.58 -14.12
CA GLY A 48 -37.37 -24.31 -12.76
C GLY A 48 -37.45 -22.81 -12.41
N GLU A 49 -37.39 -22.50 -11.12
CA GLU A 49 -37.53 -21.15 -10.56
C GLU A 49 -36.46 -20.16 -11.08
N VAL A 50 -36.82 -18.88 -11.05
CA VAL A 50 -35.87 -17.77 -11.28
C VAL A 50 -34.94 -17.64 -10.07
N ASP A 51 -33.63 -17.71 -10.32
CA ASP A 51 -32.60 -17.58 -9.29
C ASP A 51 -32.74 -16.25 -8.51
N ALA A 52 -33.01 -16.37 -7.21
CA ALA A 52 -32.55 -15.37 -6.25
C ALA A 52 -31.02 -15.47 -6.13
N GLY A 53 -30.36 -14.35 -5.79
CA GLY A 53 -28.91 -14.31 -5.62
C GLY A 53 -28.38 -15.31 -4.56
N PRO A 54 -27.07 -15.60 -4.57
CA PRO A 54 -26.49 -16.65 -3.72
C PRO A 54 -26.74 -16.39 -2.24
N ASP A 55 -27.51 -17.28 -1.61
CA ASP A 55 -27.88 -17.23 -0.19
C ASP A 55 -26.65 -17.56 0.68
N LEU A 56 -26.03 -16.51 1.23
CA LEU A 56 -24.77 -16.59 1.97
C LEU A 56 -25.02 -16.83 3.47
N SER A 57 -25.31 -18.08 3.82
CA SER A 57 -25.51 -18.50 5.22
C SER A 57 -24.22 -18.41 6.05
N CYS A 58 -24.22 -17.62 7.12
CA CYS A 58 -23.09 -17.56 8.07
C CYS A 58 -23.03 -18.82 8.96
N PRO A 59 -21.87 -19.50 9.10
CA PRO A 59 -21.75 -20.65 10.00
C PRO A 59 -21.59 -20.22 11.47
N SER A 60 -22.72 -20.03 12.16
CA SER A 60 -22.86 -20.01 13.63
C SER A 60 -21.80 -19.21 14.40
N GLY A 61 -21.52 -17.98 13.96
CA GLY A 61 -20.66 -17.00 14.65
C GLY A 61 -21.46 -15.75 15.02
N THR A 62 -20.92 -14.91 15.91
CA THR A 62 -21.54 -13.63 16.29
C THR A 62 -21.51 -12.63 15.13
N ASP A 63 -22.54 -11.78 15.02
CA ASP A 63 -22.80 -10.84 13.91
C ASP A 63 -21.56 -10.08 13.41
N ASP A 64 -20.74 -9.58 14.34
CA ASP A 64 -19.47 -8.86 14.06
C ASP A 64 -18.44 -9.68 13.24
N GLU A 65 -18.38 -11.01 13.42
CA GLU A 65 -17.43 -11.87 12.70
C GLU A 65 -17.86 -12.17 11.26
N CYS A 66 -19.17 -12.13 10.95
CA CYS A 66 -19.63 -12.31 9.58
C CYS A 66 -19.56 -11.00 8.78
N LEU A 67 -19.89 -9.86 9.40
CA LEU A 67 -19.77 -8.53 8.79
C LEU A 67 -18.32 -8.20 8.39
N GLN A 68 -17.32 -8.57 9.20
CA GLN A 68 -15.90 -8.38 8.87
C GLN A 68 -15.43 -9.18 7.64
N LYS A 69 -16.14 -10.25 7.25
CA LYS A 69 -15.78 -11.08 6.07
C LYS A 69 -16.54 -10.70 4.80
N LEU A 70 -17.76 -10.19 4.94
CA LEU A 70 -18.61 -9.84 3.81
C LEU A 70 -18.37 -8.42 3.28
N GLY A 71 -17.85 -7.51 4.11
CA GLY A 71 -17.58 -6.12 3.75
C GLY A 71 -18.62 -5.13 4.28
N PRO A 72 -18.29 -3.83 4.35
CA PRO A 72 -19.14 -2.79 4.96
C PRO A 72 -20.48 -2.55 4.24
N GLU A 73 -20.65 -3.07 3.02
CA GLU A 73 -21.87 -3.01 2.21
C GLU A 73 -22.92 -4.07 2.56
N TYR A 74 -22.63 -5.03 3.45
CA TYR A 74 -23.59 -6.02 3.92
C TYR A 74 -24.19 -5.66 5.29
N ILE A 75 -25.38 -6.19 5.56
CA ILE A 75 -26.05 -6.17 6.86
C ILE A 75 -26.52 -7.58 7.19
N CYS A 76 -26.16 -8.02 8.39
CA CYS A 76 -26.67 -9.21 9.04
C CYS A 76 -27.48 -8.71 10.26
N ASP A 77 -28.80 -8.86 10.24
CA ASP A 77 -29.67 -8.39 11.32
C ASP A 77 -30.95 -9.24 11.37
N GLN A 78 -31.61 -9.28 12.53
CA GLN A 78 -32.95 -9.84 12.64
C GLN A 78 -33.95 -8.98 11.84
N VAL A 79 -34.33 -9.44 10.65
CA VAL A 79 -35.54 -8.94 9.99
C VAL A 79 -36.71 -9.08 10.98
N GLN A 80 -37.25 -7.96 11.46
CA GLN A 80 -38.33 -7.98 12.46
C GLN A 80 -39.50 -8.84 11.95
N GLY A 81 -39.77 -9.96 12.64
CA GLY A 81 -40.75 -10.97 12.23
C GLY A 81 -40.19 -12.18 11.46
N SER A 82 -38.87 -12.43 11.52
CA SER A 82 -38.21 -13.68 11.14
C SER A 82 -37.67 -14.39 12.39
N ASP A 83 -38.02 -15.66 12.58
CA ASP A 83 -37.48 -16.50 13.68
C ASP A 83 -36.13 -17.15 13.32
N THR A 84 -35.52 -16.77 12.18
CA THR A 84 -34.27 -17.31 11.63
C THR A 84 -33.22 -16.20 11.46
N PHE A 85 -31.99 -16.47 11.88
CA PHE A 85 -30.94 -15.47 12.16
C PHE A 85 -29.86 -15.32 11.07
N ASP A 86 -29.87 -16.13 10.01
CA ASP A 86 -28.62 -16.45 9.29
C ASP A 86 -28.45 -15.83 7.88
N THR A 87 -29.37 -14.96 7.43
CA THR A 87 -29.30 -14.33 6.08
C THR A 87 -28.76 -12.90 6.15
N CYS A 88 -27.51 -12.71 5.72
CA CYS A 88 -26.96 -11.37 5.46
C CYS A 88 -27.38 -10.88 4.07
N ILE A 89 -27.90 -9.65 3.99
CA ILE A 89 -28.29 -9.01 2.73
C ILE A 89 -27.40 -7.81 2.42
N LEU A 90 -27.36 -7.41 1.15
CA LEU A 90 -26.72 -6.15 0.76
C LEU A 90 -27.50 -4.97 1.36
N LYS A 91 -26.81 -3.90 1.73
CA LYS A 91 -27.43 -2.62 2.14
C LYS A 91 -28.39 -2.14 1.07
N CYS A 92 -29.66 -2.04 1.43
CA CYS A 92 -30.66 -1.46 0.55
C CYS A 92 -30.38 0.03 0.35
N ARG A 93 -30.85 0.55 -0.79
CA ARG A 93 -30.82 1.97 -1.16
C ARG A 93 -32.24 2.44 -1.53
N THR A 94 -33.01 1.55 -2.13
CA THR A 94 -34.37 1.77 -2.65
C THR A 94 -35.38 0.86 -1.96
N ASP A 95 -36.64 1.26 -1.98
CA ASP A 95 -37.71 0.43 -1.43
C ASP A 95 -37.97 -0.82 -2.29
N ASP A 96 -37.68 -0.75 -3.59
CA ASP A 96 -37.86 -1.83 -4.56
C ASP A 96 -36.89 -3.01 -4.29
N GLU A 97 -35.65 -2.74 -3.85
CA GLU A 97 -34.69 -3.79 -3.45
C GLU A 97 -35.23 -4.61 -2.25
N CYS A 98 -35.79 -3.94 -1.24
CA CYS A 98 -36.42 -4.61 -0.11
C CYS A 98 -37.71 -5.33 -0.51
N ALA A 99 -38.49 -4.78 -1.45
CA ALA A 99 -39.69 -5.43 -1.99
C ALA A 99 -39.36 -6.73 -2.75
N HIS A 100 -38.25 -6.73 -3.47
CA HIS A 100 -37.73 -7.90 -4.19
C HIS A 100 -37.29 -9.00 -3.23
N TYR A 101 -36.60 -8.64 -2.14
CA TYR A 101 -36.25 -9.58 -1.06
C TYR A 101 -37.49 -10.14 -0.34
N LYS A 102 -38.42 -9.26 0.08
CA LYS A 102 -39.68 -9.65 0.71
C LYS A 102 -40.73 -8.55 0.58
N GLN A 103 -41.88 -8.87 -0.04
CA GLN A 103 -43.02 -7.95 -0.13
C GLN A 103 -43.42 -7.40 1.24
N GLY A 104 -43.77 -6.11 1.27
CA GLY A 104 -44.07 -5.39 2.51
C GLY A 104 -42.86 -4.95 3.35
N LEU A 105 -41.62 -5.12 2.89
CA LEU A 105 -40.43 -4.44 3.46
C LEU A 105 -40.02 -3.23 2.62
N ARG A 106 -39.61 -2.12 3.28
CA ARG A 106 -39.06 -0.87 2.72
C ARG A 106 -37.61 -0.66 3.16
N CYS A 107 -36.90 0.28 2.54
CA CYS A 107 -35.52 0.59 2.93
C CYS A 107 -35.44 1.70 3.98
N GLU A 108 -34.61 1.51 5.01
CA GLU A 108 -34.27 2.53 5.99
C GLU A 108 -33.03 3.33 5.54
N GLU A 109 -33.26 4.54 5.02
CA GLU A 109 -32.25 5.36 4.33
C GLU A 109 -31.01 5.73 5.17
N LYS A 110 -31.11 5.74 6.51
CA LYS A 110 -29.99 6.03 7.42
C LYS A 110 -29.05 4.84 7.65
N THR A 111 -29.57 3.62 7.55
CA THR A 111 -28.90 2.40 8.04
C THR A 111 -28.63 1.41 6.89
N GLY A 112 -29.50 1.40 5.87
CA GLY A 112 -29.51 0.43 4.78
C GLY A 112 -30.27 -0.88 5.11
N HIS A 113 -31.01 -0.92 6.23
CA HIS A 113 -31.78 -2.10 6.64
C HIS A 113 -33.14 -2.17 5.91
N CYS A 114 -33.58 -3.39 5.56
CA CYS A 114 -34.94 -3.64 5.10
C CYS A 114 -35.90 -3.82 6.29
N ILE A 115 -36.76 -2.83 6.53
CA ILE A 115 -37.69 -2.76 7.67
C ILE A 115 -39.15 -2.84 7.18
N ILE A 116 -40.10 -3.11 8.09
CA ILE A 116 -41.51 -3.26 7.70
C ILE A 116 -42.06 -1.94 7.12
N ALA A 117 -42.70 -2.03 5.94
CA ALA A 117 -43.36 -0.92 5.28
C ALA A 117 -44.76 -0.68 5.89
N GLN A 118 -45.18 0.59 5.96
CA GLN A 118 -46.50 0.96 6.45
C GLN A 118 -47.60 0.43 5.50
N GLY A 119 -48.61 -0.23 6.05
CA GLY A 119 -49.80 -0.65 5.30
C GLY A 119 -50.70 0.53 4.92
N CYS A 120 -51.32 0.47 3.74
CA CYS A 120 -52.19 1.52 3.20
C CYS A 120 -53.40 0.96 2.44
N THR A 121 -54.45 1.78 2.31
CA THR A 121 -55.61 1.52 1.44
C THR A 121 -55.61 2.38 0.18
N ASP A 122 -55.08 3.60 0.25
CA ASP A 122 -54.85 4.51 -0.87
C ASP A 122 -53.66 5.45 -0.58
N ASP A 123 -53.24 6.23 -1.59
CA ASP A 123 -52.09 7.15 -1.52
C ASP A 123 -52.21 8.18 -0.38
N THR A 124 -53.43 8.59 -0.01
CA THR A 124 -53.67 9.55 1.07
C THR A 124 -53.22 9.00 2.43
N ASN A 125 -53.36 7.68 2.64
CA ASN A 125 -52.88 7.02 3.86
C ASN A 125 -51.34 7.06 4.00
N CYS A 126 -50.62 7.28 2.90
CA CYS A 126 -49.16 7.38 2.89
C CYS A 126 -48.64 8.81 3.08
N ARG A 127 -49.49 9.84 2.91
CA ARG A 127 -49.18 11.24 3.27
C ARG A 127 -49.51 11.58 4.72
N ALA A 128 -50.47 10.90 5.33
CA ALA A 128 -51.03 11.29 6.62
C ALA A 128 -50.65 10.35 7.79
N CYS A 129 -49.67 10.77 8.61
CA CYS A 129 -49.81 10.55 10.06
C CYS A 129 -50.95 11.45 10.56
N ASP A 130 -52.20 11.02 10.37
CA ASP A 130 -53.38 11.67 10.95
C ASP A 130 -53.30 11.55 12.49
N PRO A 131 -53.11 12.66 13.23
CA PRO A 131 -52.97 12.61 14.69
C PRO A 131 -54.25 12.20 15.42
N SER A 132 -55.38 12.06 14.71
CA SER A 132 -56.67 11.67 15.27
C SER A 132 -56.98 10.18 15.18
N GLN A 133 -56.15 9.37 14.50
CA GLN A 133 -56.27 7.91 14.51
C GLN A 133 -55.80 7.33 15.86
N PRO A 134 -56.60 6.47 16.54
CA PRO A 134 -56.29 5.99 17.89
C PRO A 134 -55.17 4.95 17.97
N ALA A 135 -54.73 4.41 16.83
CA ALA A 135 -53.46 3.68 16.70
C ALA A 135 -52.38 4.67 16.26
N GLY A 136 -51.93 5.50 17.19
CA GLY A 136 -51.06 6.65 16.88
C GLY A 136 -49.74 6.24 16.24
N CYS A 137 -49.21 7.11 15.37
CA CYS A 137 -47.85 6.98 14.85
C CYS A 137 -46.86 6.89 16.04
N PRO A 138 -46.14 5.77 16.24
CA PRO A 138 -45.16 5.68 17.31
C PRO A 138 -44.06 6.71 17.07
N ASP A 139 -43.45 7.27 18.12
CA ASP A 139 -42.41 8.31 17.96
C ASP A 139 -41.18 7.83 17.14
N LEU A 140 -40.98 6.52 16.97
CA LEU A 140 -40.01 5.91 16.05
C LEU A 140 -40.33 6.12 14.56
N PHE A 141 -41.57 6.43 14.18
CA PHE A 141 -42.00 6.66 12.79
C PHE A 141 -41.99 8.14 12.41
N LYS A 142 -41.40 8.99 13.24
CA LYS A 142 -41.21 10.42 12.97
C LYS A 142 -40.05 10.72 12.02
N ASP A 143 -39.36 9.69 11.54
CA ASP A 143 -38.39 9.76 10.46
C ASP A 143 -39.08 9.88 9.10
N TRP A 144 -39.29 11.13 8.66
CA TRP A 144 -38.94 11.77 7.36
C TRP A 144 -39.22 11.04 6.02
N TYR A 145 -39.62 9.77 6.02
CA TYR A 145 -39.65 8.84 4.90
C TYR A 145 -40.68 9.18 3.81
N CYS A 146 -41.75 9.89 4.20
CA CYS A 146 -42.79 10.40 3.31
C CYS A 146 -43.01 11.91 3.50
N ASP A 147 -42.02 12.64 4.03
CA ASP A 147 -42.17 14.06 4.35
C ASP A 147 -42.08 14.92 3.07
N PRO A 148 -43.18 15.60 2.67
CA PRO A 148 -43.18 16.43 1.46
C PRO A 148 -42.20 17.62 1.53
N ASN A 149 -41.75 18.02 2.73
CA ASN A 149 -40.78 19.11 2.88
C ASN A 149 -39.36 18.72 2.42
N PHE A 150 -39.06 17.43 2.25
CA PHE A 150 -37.77 16.91 1.77
C PHE A 150 -37.87 16.22 0.41
N GLY A 151 -38.94 16.50 -0.36
CA GLY A 151 -39.06 16.15 -1.77
C GLY A 151 -39.39 14.69 -2.10
N LYS A 152 -39.56 13.81 -1.11
CA LYS A 152 -39.93 12.40 -1.30
C LYS A 152 -41.34 12.13 -0.77
N GLU A 153 -42.32 12.19 -1.67
CA GLU A 153 -43.70 11.82 -1.36
C GLU A 153 -43.87 10.29 -1.37
N CYS A 154 -44.97 9.77 -0.81
CA CYS A 154 -45.25 8.33 -0.81
C CYS A 154 -46.59 7.99 -1.45
N ARG A 155 -46.64 6.82 -2.09
CA ARG A 155 -47.81 6.23 -2.74
C ARG A 155 -48.14 4.87 -2.15
N CYS A 156 -49.38 4.44 -2.30
CA CYS A 156 -49.81 3.10 -1.96
C CYS A 156 -49.56 2.16 -3.15
N VAL A 157 -48.81 1.08 -2.92
CA VAL A 157 -48.53 0.03 -3.90
C VAL A 157 -49.21 -1.26 -3.45
N PRO A 158 -50.09 -1.88 -4.28
CA PRO A 158 -50.73 -3.14 -3.94
C PRO A 158 -49.71 -4.29 -3.81
N GLU A 159 -49.47 -4.72 -2.58
CA GLU A 159 -48.51 -5.77 -2.20
C GLU A 159 -49.07 -6.54 -1.00
N ASN A 160 -48.70 -7.82 -0.87
CA ASN A 160 -49.03 -8.59 0.32
C ASN A 160 -48.03 -8.28 1.43
N ASN A 161 -48.50 -7.75 2.55
CA ASN A 161 -47.69 -7.18 3.62
C ASN A 161 -47.90 -7.82 5.00
N GLY A 162 -48.80 -8.81 5.11
CA GLY A 162 -49.16 -9.44 6.39
C GLY A 162 -49.86 -8.54 7.43
N THR A 163 -50.03 -7.24 7.18
CA THR A 163 -50.63 -6.28 8.14
C THR A 163 -52.15 -6.12 7.97
N GLY A 164 -52.74 -6.78 6.96
CA GLY A 164 -54.19 -6.75 6.68
C GLY A 164 -54.66 -5.57 5.82
N PHE A 165 -53.73 -4.74 5.35
CA PHE A 165 -53.99 -3.67 4.38
C PHE A 165 -53.75 -4.16 2.94
N PRO A 166 -54.47 -3.63 1.93
CA PRO A 166 -54.35 -4.08 0.53
C PRO A 166 -53.08 -3.60 -0.19
N GLY A 167 -52.27 -2.73 0.41
CA GLY A 167 -50.98 -2.29 -0.13
C GLY A 167 -50.03 -1.74 0.93
N VAL A 168 -48.86 -1.25 0.50
CA VAL A 168 -47.85 -0.58 1.36
C VAL A 168 -47.38 0.76 0.81
N CYS A 169 -46.93 1.62 1.71
CA CYS A 169 -46.38 2.93 1.39
C CYS A 169 -44.94 2.81 0.86
N ARG A 170 -44.80 3.03 -0.45
CA ARG A 170 -43.53 3.17 -1.16
C ARG A 170 -43.27 4.64 -1.43
N ARG A 171 -42.02 5.09 -1.41
CA ARG A 171 -41.66 6.41 -1.94
C ARG A 171 -42.03 6.49 -3.43
N VAL A 172 -42.47 7.65 -3.91
CA VAL A 172 -42.50 7.90 -5.36
C VAL A 172 -41.06 7.98 -5.87
N LYS A 173 -40.85 7.48 -7.08
CA LYS A 173 -39.52 7.43 -7.69
C LYS A 173 -39.00 8.83 -7.99
N GLY A 174 -37.74 9.04 -7.63
CA GLY A 174 -37.01 10.28 -7.82
C GLY A 174 -36.81 10.64 -9.28
N VAL A 175 -36.33 11.85 -9.52
CA VAL A 175 -35.98 12.27 -10.88
C VAL A 175 -34.86 11.37 -11.41
N CYS A 176 -34.98 10.91 -12.65
CA CYS A 176 -34.03 9.99 -13.29
C CYS A 176 -33.96 8.57 -12.70
N GLU A 177 -34.89 8.16 -11.84
CA GLU A 177 -35.06 6.75 -11.46
C GLU A 177 -35.90 5.99 -12.51
N GLU A 178 -35.53 4.73 -12.79
CA GLU A 178 -36.20 3.89 -13.80
C GLU A 178 -37.64 3.53 -13.38
N CYS A 179 -38.58 3.74 -14.31
CA CYS A 179 -40.01 3.57 -14.07
C CYS A 179 -40.70 2.79 -15.18
N THR A 180 -41.83 2.17 -14.86
CA THR A 180 -42.69 1.52 -15.87
C THR A 180 -43.99 2.28 -16.13
N SER A 181 -44.43 3.07 -15.15
CA SER A 181 -45.72 3.77 -15.11
C SER A 181 -45.63 5.16 -14.48
N ASP A 182 -46.45 6.10 -14.95
CA ASP A 182 -46.50 7.46 -14.38
C ASP A 182 -46.89 7.48 -12.89
N ALA A 183 -47.59 6.43 -12.43
CA ALA A 183 -47.96 6.29 -11.03
C ALA A 183 -46.75 6.10 -10.11
N GLU A 184 -45.65 5.50 -10.59
CA GLU A 184 -44.39 5.43 -9.83
C GLU A 184 -43.81 6.82 -9.57
N CYS A 185 -44.06 7.78 -10.46
CA CYS A 185 -43.57 9.15 -10.39
C CYS A 185 -44.52 10.12 -9.68
N GLY A 186 -45.62 9.66 -9.07
CA GLY A 186 -46.57 10.54 -8.38
C GLY A 186 -47.51 11.34 -9.31
N ASN A 187 -47.94 10.79 -10.44
CA ASN A 187 -48.88 11.45 -11.39
C ASN A 187 -50.35 11.61 -10.88
N GLY A 188 -50.57 11.61 -9.57
CA GLY A 188 -51.89 11.75 -8.94
C GLY A 188 -52.21 13.19 -8.51
N PRO A 189 -53.49 13.54 -8.30
CA PRO A 189 -53.88 14.85 -7.76
C PRO A 189 -53.59 15.01 -6.25
N VAL A 190 -53.13 13.95 -5.59
CA VAL A 190 -52.79 13.93 -4.17
C VAL A 190 -51.32 14.29 -3.90
N PHE A 191 -50.48 14.37 -4.94
CA PHE A 191 -49.06 14.71 -4.87
C PHE A 191 -48.88 16.21 -5.12
N ASP A 192 -48.02 16.86 -4.34
CA ASP A 192 -47.73 18.29 -4.53
C ASP A 192 -46.87 18.50 -5.78
N THR A 193 -46.05 17.50 -6.15
CA THR A 193 -45.24 17.52 -7.37
C THR A 193 -45.61 16.35 -8.29
N GLN A 194 -46.41 16.64 -9.33
CA GLN A 194 -46.81 15.61 -10.29
C GLN A 194 -45.63 15.18 -11.16
N GLY A 195 -45.24 13.91 -11.11
CA GLY A 195 -44.30 13.33 -12.08
C GLY A 195 -44.97 12.62 -13.25
N VAL A 196 -44.14 12.12 -14.17
CA VAL A 196 -44.51 11.32 -15.35
C VAL A 196 -43.33 10.45 -15.76
N CYS A 197 -43.62 9.26 -16.32
CA CYS A 197 -42.63 8.25 -16.67
C CYS A 197 -42.30 8.33 -18.17
N VAL A 198 -41.15 8.94 -18.51
CA VAL A 198 -40.81 9.34 -19.89
C VAL A 198 -39.49 8.74 -20.34
N ALA A 199 -39.41 8.32 -21.60
CA ALA A 199 -38.15 7.92 -22.23
C ALA A 199 -37.35 9.13 -22.68
N LEU A 200 -36.06 9.20 -22.35
CA LEU A 200 -35.19 10.27 -22.82
C LEU A 200 -34.86 10.10 -24.32
N GLN A 201 -35.17 11.13 -25.12
CA GLN A 201 -34.80 11.13 -26.53
C GLN A 201 -33.29 11.27 -26.69
N GLY A 202 -32.66 10.22 -27.23
CA GLY A 202 -31.22 10.19 -27.54
C GLY A 202 -30.33 9.65 -26.43
N ASP A 203 -30.89 9.10 -25.35
CA ASP A 203 -30.10 8.37 -24.35
C ASP A 203 -29.44 7.12 -24.99
N PRO A 204 -28.10 7.04 -25.05
CA PRO A 204 -27.40 5.90 -25.66
C PRO A 204 -27.57 4.60 -24.87
N ASN A 205 -27.95 4.67 -23.59
CA ASN A 205 -28.25 3.51 -22.74
C ASN A 205 -29.75 3.19 -22.69
N GLY A 206 -30.58 4.04 -23.31
CA GLY A 206 -32.03 4.01 -23.21
C GLY A 206 -32.70 2.82 -23.90
N GLN A 207 -31.97 1.93 -24.57
CA GLN A 207 -32.53 0.71 -25.16
C GLN A 207 -32.40 -0.48 -24.20
N LEU A 208 -33.52 -1.14 -23.92
CA LEU A 208 -33.55 -2.38 -23.13
C LEU A 208 -33.23 -3.61 -24.03
N PRO A 209 -32.72 -4.72 -23.45
CA PRO A 209 -32.38 -5.92 -24.22
C PRO A 209 -33.55 -6.57 -24.97
N ASP A 210 -34.79 -6.30 -24.54
CA ASP A 210 -36.04 -6.77 -25.15
C ASP A 210 -36.53 -5.89 -26.33
N GLY A 211 -35.80 -4.81 -26.64
CA GLY A 211 -36.19 -3.80 -27.63
C GLY A 211 -37.08 -2.69 -27.10
N GLY A 212 -37.39 -2.69 -25.80
CA GLY A 212 -38.05 -1.59 -25.10
C GLY A 212 -37.16 -0.34 -25.01
N THR A 213 -37.76 0.78 -24.60
CA THR A 213 -37.02 2.00 -24.24
C THR A 213 -37.14 2.22 -22.73
N ARG A 214 -36.01 2.36 -22.03
CA ARG A 214 -35.96 2.77 -20.63
C ARG A 214 -36.72 4.08 -20.47
N LYS A 215 -37.49 4.15 -19.39
CA LYS A 215 -38.20 5.36 -18.99
C LYS A 215 -37.77 5.73 -17.60
N TYR A 216 -37.77 7.03 -17.35
CA TYR A 216 -37.35 7.61 -16.10
C TYR A 216 -38.42 8.56 -15.58
N CYS A 217 -38.50 8.69 -14.26
CA CYS A 217 -39.41 9.63 -13.64
C CYS A 217 -38.89 11.07 -13.80
N PHE A 218 -39.79 11.98 -14.17
CA PHE A 218 -39.53 13.42 -14.28
C PHE A 218 -40.71 14.22 -13.74
N GLN A 219 -40.42 15.31 -13.03
CA GLN A 219 -41.43 16.23 -12.51
C GLN A 219 -42.04 17.07 -13.63
N LYS A 220 -43.35 17.31 -13.61
CA LYS A 220 -44.03 18.25 -14.51
C LYS A 220 -43.85 19.68 -14.00
N GLY A 221 -43.43 20.57 -14.90
CA GLY A 221 -43.19 21.97 -14.53
C GLY A 221 -43.22 22.90 -15.74
N ILE A 222 -43.82 24.07 -15.57
CA ILE A 222 -43.74 25.18 -16.55
C ILE A 222 -42.37 25.87 -16.46
N VAL A 223 -41.78 25.87 -15.25
CA VAL A 223 -40.42 26.29 -14.97
C VAL A 223 -39.69 25.07 -14.45
N CYS A 224 -38.56 24.73 -15.07
CA CYS A 224 -37.73 23.63 -14.64
C CYS A 224 -36.56 24.14 -13.80
N GLY A 225 -36.15 23.35 -12.80
CA GLY A 225 -34.97 23.62 -11.98
C GLY A 225 -33.68 23.65 -12.80
N CYS A 226 -32.56 24.03 -12.19
CA CYS A 226 -31.35 24.29 -12.95
C CYS A 226 -30.82 23.04 -13.69
N GLY A 227 -30.28 23.24 -14.89
CA GLY A 227 -29.82 22.17 -15.80
C GLY A 227 -30.91 21.24 -16.36
N MET A 228 -32.18 21.50 -16.08
CA MET A 228 -33.33 20.84 -16.73
C MET A 228 -33.94 21.72 -17.82
N LYS A 229 -34.63 21.10 -18.78
CA LYS A 229 -35.44 21.79 -19.80
C LYS A 229 -36.84 21.17 -19.86
N PRO A 230 -37.89 21.95 -20.19
CA PRO A 230 -39.21 21.39 -20.43
C PRO A 230 -39.19 20.56 -21.72
N ASP A 231 -39.61 19.30 -21.62
CA ASP A 231 -39.96 18.45 -22.76
C ASP A 231 -41.29 18.97 -23.35
N PRO A 232 -41.30 19.46 -24.60
CA PRO A 232 -42.50 20.02 -25.22
C PRO A 232 -43.59 18.97 -25.50
N SER A 233 -43.28 17.67 -25.42
CA SER A 233 -44.23 16.58 -25.69
C SER A 233 -44.97 16.09 -24.44
N THR A 234 -44.34 16.16 -23.26
CA THR A 234 -44.90 15.65 -21.99
C THR A 234 -45.15 16.74 -20.94
N GLY A 235 -44.54 17.92 -21.08
CA GLY A 235 -44.53 18.97 -20.05
C GLY A 235 -43.65 18.63 -18.85
N ALA A 236 -42.82 17.59 -18.95
CA ALA A 236 -41.88 17.17 -17.93
C ALA A 236 -40.58 17.97 -17.98
N CYS A 237 -39.91 18.12 -16.85
CA CYS A 237 -38.57 18.68 -16.77
C CYS A 237 -37.52 17.58 -16.91
N VAL A 238 -36.90 17.51 -18.09
CA VAL A 238 -35.90 16.50 -18.45
C VAL A 238 -34.49 17.10 -18.49
N PRO A 239 -33.41 16.33 -18.25
CA PRO A 239 -32.04 16.80 -18.31
C PRO A 239 -31.72 17.54 -19.62
N GLN A 240 -31.08 18.70 -19.52
CA GLN A 240 -30.77 19.54 -20.68
C GLN A 240 -29.92 18.78 -21.72
N LEU A 241 -29.02 17.92 -21.26
CA LEU A 241 -28.12 17.09 -22.08
C LEU A 241 -28.76 15.77 -22.54
N GLY A 242 -30.00 15.45 -22.14
CA GLY A 242 -30.70 14.23 -22.56
C GLY A 242 -30.20 12.93 -21.93
N SER A 243 -29.48 13.04 -20.81
CA SER A 243 -28.82 11.94 -20.10
C SER A 243 -29.14 12.04 -18.61
N CYS A 244 -29.49 10.92 -17.97
CA CYS A 244 -29.67 10.83 -16.52
C CYS A 244 -28.36 10.75 -15.73
N ASN A 245 -27.21 10.67 -16.41
CA ASN A 245 -25.90 10.85 -15.76
C ASN A 245 -25.51 12.33 -15.65
N ASP A 246 -26.24 13.22 -16.33
CA ASP A 246 -25.95 14.65 -16.47
C ASP A 246 -27.16 15.50 -16.02
N ILE A 247 -27.73 15.12 -14.88
CA ILE A 247 -28.79 15.89 -14.20
C ILE A 247 -28.19 17.24 -13.79
N GLY A 248 -29.01 18.29 -13.87
CA GLY A 248 -28.63 19.58 -13.34
C GLY A 248 -28.63 19.59 -11.81
N CYS A 249 -27.75 20.40 -11.25
CA CYS A 249 -27.57 20.54 -9.80
C CYS A 249 -27.65 22.02 -9.40
N GLU A 250 -28.06 22.25 -8.16
CA GLU A 250 -28.03 23.55 -7.49
C GLU A 250 -27.10 23.52 -6.26
N GLU A 251 -26.88 22.34 -5.67
CA GLU A 251 -25.89 22.07 -4.62
C GLU A 251 -25.18 20.72 -4.79
N ASP A 252 -24.06 20.50 -4.07
CA ASP A 252 -23.27 19.27 -4.18
C ASP A 252 -24.05 17.99 -3.79
N SER A 253 -25.10 18.13 -2.97
CA SER A 253 -26.04 17.07 -2.57
C SER A 253 -26.83 16.48 -3.73
N ASP A 254 -27.08 17.27 -4.78
CA ASP A 254 -27.84 16.84 -5.96
C ASP A 254 -27.02 15.90 -6.86
N CYS A 255 -25.72 15.77 -6.60
CA CYS A 255 -24.80 15.04 -7.45
C CYS A 255 -24.55 13.60 -6.99
N PRO A 256 -24.45 12.64 -7.93
CA PRO A 256 -24.12 11.26 -7.60
C PRO A 256 -22.72 11.18 -6.96
N PHE A 257 -22.53 10.19 -6.09
CA PHE A 257 -21.26 9.95 -5.39
C PHE A 257 -20.05 10.00 -6.33
N GLY A 258 -19.05 10.82 -5.97
CA GLY A 258 -17.88 11.06 -6.81
C GLY A 258 -18.02 12.23 -7.79
N SER A 259 -19.09 13.03 -7.70
CA SER A 259 -19.23 14.32 -8.40
C SER A 259 -19.50 15.47 -7.42
N VAL A 260 -19.31 16.71 -7.88
CA VAL A 260 -19.65 17.95 -7.16
C VAL A 260 -20.38 18.89 -8.10
N CYS A 261 -21.25 19.74 -7.55
CA CYS A 261 -22.05 20.62 -8.35
C CYS A 261 -21.25 21.83 -8.85
N ASN A 262 -21.29 22.06 -10.17
CA ASN A 262 -20.92 23.35 -10.74
C ASN A 262 -22.16 24.24 -10.79
N THR A 263 -22.43 24.97 -9.70
CA THR A 263 -23.61 25.84 -9.53
C THR A 263 -23.72 26.96 -10.59
N THR A 264 -22.62 27.29 -11.28
CA THR A 264 -22.62 28.27 -12.40
C THR A 264 -23.10 27.64 -13.72
N ARG A 265 -22.87 26.34 -13.91
CA ARG A 265 -23.27 25.58 -15.11
C ARG A 265 -24.50 24.70 -14.89
N CYS A 266 -24.87 24.51 -13.62
CA CYS A 266 -25.85 23.54 -13.13
C CYS A 266 -25.64 22.17 -13.74
N LEU A 267 -24.46 21.59 -13.48
CA LEU A 267 -24.04 20.27 -13.91
C LEU A 267 -23.13 19.66 -12.83
N CYS A 268 -23.31 18.36 -12.58
CA CYS A 268 -22.38 17.59 -11.75
C CYS A 268 -21.07 17.35 -12.51
N GLU A 269 -19.97 17.84 -11.96
CA GLU A 269 -18.62 17.63 -12.50
C GLU A 269 -17.90 16.56 -11.67
N PRO A 270 -17.15 15.62 -12.29
CA PRO A 270 -16.42 14.60 -11.54
C PRO A 270 -15.50 15.23 -10.49
N ARG A 271 -15.70 14.79 -9.25
CA ARG A 271 -14.83 15.09 -8.12
C ARG A 271 -13.55 14.30 -8.29
N CYS A 272 -12.46 14.87 -7.83
CA CYS A 272 -11.19 14.19 -7.67
C CYS A 272 -10.66 14.43 -6.26
N VAL A 273 -9.72 13.59 -5.84
CA VAL A 273 -8.89 13.86 -4.67
C VAL A 273 -7.45 13.77 -5.14
N TRP A 274 -6.74 14.90 -5.13
CA TRP A 274 -5.30 14.90 -5.27
C TRP A 274 -4.67 14.53 -3.94
N ASN A 275 -3.92 13.43 -3.93
CA ASN A 275 -3.13 13.03 -2.79
C ASN A 275 -1.82 13.83 -2.81
N PHE A 276 -1.73 14.95 -2.10
CA PHE A 276 -0.48 15.72 -1.97
C PHE A 276 0.66 14.93 -1.32
N ALA A 277 0.33 13.79 -0.72
CA ALA A 277 1.21 12.96 0.06
C ALA A 277 1.91 11.89 -0.81
N THR A 278 1.17 11.18 -1.65
CA THR A 278 1.73 10.24 -2.66
C THR A 278 1.96 10.88 -4.03
N GLN A 279 1.52 12.14 -4.20
CA GLN A 279 1.51 12.88 -5.47
C GLN A 279 0.69 12.22 -6.60
N GLU A 280 -0.37 11.52 -6.22
CA GLU A 280 -1.24 10.78 -7.15
C GLU A 280 -2.71 11.22 -7.07
N LEU A 281 -3.47 10.85 -8.10
CA LEU A 281 -4.92 10.94 -8.10
C LEU A 281 -5.52 9.78 -7.29
N ASN A 282 -5.99 10.07 -6.08
CA ASN A 282 -6.82 9.11 -5.34
C ASN A 282 -8.14 8.88 -6.10
N PRO A 283 -8.66 7.63 -6.15
CA PRO A 283 -9.98 7.34 -6.71
C PRO A 283 -11.12 8.13 -6.03
N PRO A 284 -12.12 8.64 -6.77
CA PRO A 284 -12.21 8.64 -8.24
C PRO A 284 -11.23 9.66 -8.83
N GLY A 285 -10.29 9.18 -9.65
CA GLY A 285 -9.33 10.03 -10.35
C GLY A 285 -9.98 10.78 -11.51
N CYS A 286 -9.25 11.72 -12.11
CA CYS A 286 -9.76 12.42 -13.28
C CYS A 286 -9.75 11.58 -14.56
N PRO A 287 -10.74 11.74 -15.45
CA PRO A 287 -10.76 11.06 -16.74
C PRO A 287 -9.59 11.53 -17.62
N PRO A 288 -9.16 10.72 -18.61
CA PRO A 288 -8.00 11.02 -19.45
C PRO A 288 -8.05 12.42 -20.08
N GLY A 289 -6.93 13.13 -20.02
CA GLY A 289 -6.81 14.49 -20.56
C GLY A 289 -7.35 15.61 -19.64
N LYS A 290 -7.74 15.29 -18.41
CA LYS A 290 -8.06 16.27 -17.35
C LYS A 290 -7.06 16.18 -16.19
N SER A 291 -6.93 17.25 -15.42
CA SER A 291 -6.19 17.28 -14.15
C SER A 291 -7.13 17.62 -12.98
N CYS A 292 -6.77 17.22 -11.77
CA CYS A 292 -7.53 17.59 -10.58
C CYS A 292 -7.22 19.03 -10.20
N TRP A 293 -8.22 19.89 -10.11
CA TRP A 293 -8.07 21.25 -9.60
C TRP A 293 -8.63 21.26 -8.19
N VAL A 294 -7.74 21.28 -7.19
CA VAL A 294 -8.12 21.23 -5.78
C VAL A 294 -8.87 22.52 -5.42
N ASP A 295 -10.06 22.39 -4.82
CA ASP A 295 -10.87 23.56 -4.49
C ASP A 295 -10.17 24.40 -3.39
N PRO A 296 -10.28 25.74 -3.38
CA PRO A 296 -9.49 26.59 -2.47
C PRO A 296 -9.72 26.34 -0.97
N ALA A 297 -10.88 25.81 -0.59
CA ALA A 297 -11.22 25.41 0.79
C ALA A 297 -10.57 24.06 1.21
N ASN A 298 -10.05 23.31 0.23
CA ASN A 298 -9.49 21.98 0.38
C ASN A 298 -7.95 21.99 0.24
N LEU A 299 -7.34 23.17 0.33
CA LEU A 299 -5.88 23.37 0.35
C LEU A 299 -5.30 23.46 1.77
N ASP A 300 -6.12 23.55 2.80
CA ASP A 300 -5.68 23.47 4.19
C ASP A 300 -5.46 22.00 4.56
N PRO A 301 -4.25 21.58 5.01
CA PRO A 301 -3.99 20.22 5.49
C PRO A 301 -4.90 19.77 6.65
N ASN A 302 -5.50 20.71 7.37
CA ASN A 302 -6.46 20.44 8.45
C ASN A 302 -7.91 20.28 7.94
N SER A 303 -8.18 20.49 6.65
CA SER A 303 -9.49 20.29 6.06
C SER A 303 -9.81 18.78 5.99
N PRO A 304 -11.00 18.33 6.41
CA PRO A 304 -11.42 16.94 6.23
C PRO A 304 -11.57 16.54 4.75
N PHE A 305 -11.49 17.52 3.84
CA PHE A 305 -11.51 17.33 2.40
C PHE A 305 -10.19 17.74 1.73
N PHE A 306 -9.07 17.79 2.46
CA PHE A 306 -7.75 18.16 1.91
C PHE A 306 -7.44 17.38 0.61
N GLY A 307 -7.04 18.11 -0.43
CA GLY A 307 -6.80 17.54 -1.76
C GLY A 307 -8.04 17.34 -2.63
N ALA A 308 -9.26 17.47 -2.10
CA ALA A 308 -10.48 17.30 -2.91
C ALA A 308 -10.74 18.48 -3.86
N GLY A 309 -11.16 18.18 -5.07
CA GLY A 309 -11.37 19.17 -6.13
C GLY A 309 -12.17 18.66 -7.31
N ARG A 310 -12.00 19.35 -8.44
CA ARG A 310 -12.80 19.19 -9.68
C ARG A 310 -11.94 18.77 -10.85
N CYS A 311 -12.42 17.85 -11.68
CA CYS A 311 -11.74 17.46 -12.90
C CYS A 311 -11.99 18.45 -14.04
N LYS A 312 -11.03 19.37 -14.23
CA LYS A 312 -10.97 20.38 -15.30
C LYS A 312 -9.85 20.04 -16.30
N PRO A 313 -9.85 20.60 -17.52
CA PRO A 313 -8.70 20.50 -18.43
C PRO A 313 -7.42 21.06 -17.77
N PRO A 314 -6.21 20.62 -18.16
CA PRO A 314 -4.97 21.24 -17.69
C PRO A 314 -4.97 22.74 -17.92
N CYS A 315 -4.54 23.50 -16.91
CA CYS A 315 -4.49 24.96 -17.02
C CYS A 315 -3.41 25.40 -18.01
N THR A 316 -3.64 26.52 -18.70
CA THR A 316 -2.66 27.11 -19.64
C THR A 316 -1.84 28.24 -19.02
N ASP A 317 -2.39 28.92 -18.02
CA ASP A 317 -1.80 30.12 -17.41
C ASP A 317 -2.39 30.39 -16.02
N ASN A 318 -1.73 31.26 -15.25
CA ASN A 318 -2.16 31.66 -13.91
C ASN A 318 -3.49 32.45 -13.91
N VAL A 319 -3.89 33.07 -15.03
CA VAL A 319 -5.14 33.86 -15.07
C VAL A 319 -6.32 32.90 -14.88
N GLN A 320 -6.28 31.76 -15.55
CA GLN A 320 -7.29 30.71 -15.43
C GLN A 320 -7.49 30.21 -13.99
N CYS A 321 -6.40 30.13 -13.21
CA CYS A 321 -6.45 29.75 -11.79
C CYS A 321 -6.90 30.90 -10.87
N SER A 322 -6.41 32.12 -11.12
CA SER A 322 -6.73 33.30 -10.32
C SER A 322 -8.22 33.71 -10.36
N ILE A 323 -8.97 33.22 -11.36
CA ILE A 323 -10.42 33.37 -11.46
C ILE A 323 -11.14 32.52 -10.40
N ASP A 324 -10.64 31.31 -10.11
CA ASP A 324 -11.20 30.44 -9.07
C ASP A 324 -10.78 30.94 -7.67
N ASP A 325 -9.49 31.23 -7.46
CA ASP A 325 -8.97 31.93 -6.25
C ASP A 325 -7.61 32.59 -6.55
N PRO A 326 -7.37 33.84 -6.13
CA PRO A 326 -6.13 34.57 -6.41
C PRO A 326 -4.86 33.96 -5.77
N ARG A 327 -4.99 32.99 -4.87
CA ARG A 327 -3.88 32.22 -4.27
C ARG A 327 -3.49 30.99 -5.09
N LEU A 328 -4.13 30.75 -6.24
CA LEU A 328 -3.84 29.62 -7.12
C LEU A 328 -2.98 30.03 -8.32
N VAL A 329 -1.97 29.22 -8.62
CA VAL A 329 -1.13 29.32 -9.81
C VAL A 329 -1.24 28.09 -10.69
N CYS A 330 -0.98 28.26 -11.98
CA CYS A 330 -0.95 27.18 -12.95
C CYS A 330 0.47 26.61 -13.05
N LYS A 331 0.69 25.41 -12.52
CA LYS A 331 2.00 24.76 -12.53
C LYS A 331 1.84 23.24 -12.58
N ALA A 332 2.78 22.56 -13.25
CA ALA A 332 2.98 21.12 -13.13
C ALA A 332 3.67 20.81 -11.79
N GLU A 333 3.47 19.61 -11.26
CA GLU A 333 4.24 19.10 -10.11
C GLU A 333 5.29 18.10 -10.54
N GLU A 334 6.46 18.15 -9.89
CA GLU A 334 7.47 17.10 -10.01
C GLU A 334 7.04 15.89 -9.18
N VAL A 335 6.87 14.75 -9.85
CA VAL A 335 6.40 13.49 -9.27
C VAL A 335 7.41 12.38 -9.52
N ALA A 336 7.34 11.30 -8.74
CA ALA A 336 8.18 10.12 -8.90
C ALA A 336 8.04 9.45 -10.29
N GLY A 337 8.81 9.93 -11.26
CA GLY A 337 8.77 9.51 -12.67
C GLY A 337 8.64 10.62 -13.72
N GLY A 338 8.47 11.90 -13.33
CA GLY A 338 8.45 13.01 -14.27
C GLY A 338 7.70 14.25 -13.76
N THR A 339 7.09 15.02 -14.67
CA THR A 339 6.20 16.14 -14.33
C THR A 339 4.75 15.77 -14.62
N SER A 340 3.86 16.10 -13.68
CA SER A 340 2.41 15.93 -13.86
C SER A 340 1.82 16.97 -14.83
N LEU A 341 0.55 16.79 -15.22
CA LEU A 341 -0.14 17.80 -16.03
C LEU A 341 -0.36 19.08 -15.23
N ASN A 342 -0.19 20.23 -15.89
CA ASN A 342 -0.52 21.54 -15.34
C ASN A 342 -1.90 21.56 -14.66
N ARG A 343 -1.96 22.11 -13.45
CA ARG A 343 -3.20 22.35 -12.74
C ARG A 343 -3.12 23.61 -11.89
N CYS A 344 -4.27 24.03 -11.38
CA CYS A 344 -4.33 25.05 -10.35
C CYS A 344 -3.98 24.45 -8.99
N ARG A 345 -2.94 24.99 -8.37
CA ARG A 345 -2.38 24.59 -7.08
C ARG A 345 -2.00 25.86 -6.27
N PRO A 346 -1.77 25.78 -4.96
CA PRO A 346 -1.28 26.91 -4.15
C PRO A 346 -0.08 27.64 -4.78
N ASP A 347 -0.06 28.96 -4.66
CA ASP A 347 1.12 29.79 -4.95
C ASP A 347 2.16 29.58 -3.84
N GLY A 348 3.10 28.68 -4.12
CA GLY A 348 4.15 28.26 -3.21
C GLY A 348 5.39 27.76 -3.95
N GLU A 349 6.51 27.71 -3.22
CA GLU A 349 7.80 27.25 -3.73
C GLU A 349 7.71 25.77 -4.14
N CYS A 350 7.07 24.97 -3.29
CA CYS A 350 6.96 23.52 -3.39
C CYS A 350 5.54 23.04 -3.06
N MET A 351 5.21 21.85 -3.55
CA MET A 351 4.06 21.04 -3.11
C MET A 351 4.50 19.75 -2.42
N ASP A 352 5.74 19.36 -2.63
CA ASP A 352 6.38 18.15 -2.12
C ASP A 352 7.89 18.39 -1.99
N ASP A 353 8.56 17.54 -1.20
CA ASP A 353 10.00 17.60 -0.94
C ASP A 353 10.82 17.49 -2.24
N LEU A 354 10.32 16.76 -3.25
CA LEU A 354 10.95 16.67 -4.59
C LEU A 354 11.05 18.02 -5.32
N GLU A 355 10.16 18.97 -5.05
CA GLU A 355 10.21 20.29 -5.69
C GLU A 355 11.19 21.26 -5.01
N CYS A 356 11.78 20.85 -3.89
CA CYS A 356 12.72 21.69 -3.17
C CYS A 356 14.13 21.66 -3.78
N PRO A 357 14.91 22.75 -3.65
CA PRO A 357 16.24 22.82 -4.24
C PRO A 357 17.13 21.68 -3.72
N GLU A 358 17.89 21.04 -4.62
CA GLU A 358 18.84 20.00 -4.23
C GLU A 358 19.72 20.44 -3.05
N PRO A 359 19.98 19.55 -2.07
CA PRO A 359 20.77 19.90 -0.91
C PRO A 359 22.17 20.36 -1.30
N GLN A 360 22.64 21.44 -0.67
CA GLN A 360 23.98 21.96 -0.94
C GLN A 360 25.04 20.88 -0.67
N MET A 361 26.03 20.75 -1.55
CA MET A 361 27.09 19.74 -1.37
C MET A 361 27.74 19.82 0.02
N GLY A 362 27.62 18.74 0.78
CA GLY A 362 28.13 18.65 2.16
C GLY A 362 27.13 19.06 3.26
N SER A 363 25.90 19.43 2.91
CA SER A 363 24.78 19.52 3.86
C SER A 363 24.43 18.14 4.42
N ILE A 364 24.11 18.10 5.71
CA ILE A 364 23.52 16.92 6.37
C ILE A 364 21.98 16.96 6.35
N TYR A 365 21.41 18.12 6.00
CA TYR A 365 19.98 18.33 5.78
C TYR A 365 19.69 18.14 4.29
N LEU A 366 18.70 17.30 3.99
CA LEU A 366 18.11 17.21 2.66
C LEU A 366 17.11 18.36 2.44
N GLY A 367 16.48 18.82 3.53
CA GLY A 367 15.40 19.80 3.49
C GLY A 367 14.06 19.16 3.12
N TYR A 368 12.98 19.92 3.25
CA TYR A 368 11.63 19.43 2.99
C TYR A 368 10.67 20.55 2.58
N CYS A 369 9.55 20.17 1.99
CA CYS A 369 8.43 21.05 1.74
C CYS A 369 7.49 21.11 2.95
N ASP A 370 7.38 22.28 3.57
CA ASP A 370 6.35 22.51 4.56
C ASP A 370 4.99 22.64 3.86
N ARG A 371 4.22 21.55 3.83
CA ARG A 371 2.89 21.47 3.20
C ARG A 371 1.83 22.39 3.86
N SER A 372 2.12 23.06 4.98
CA SER A 372 1.25 24.09 5.58
C SER A 372 1.56 25.51 5.10
N GLU A 373 2.82 25.78 4.70
CA GLU A 373 3.25 27.08 4.17
C GLU A 373 3.53 27.07 2.66
N PHE A 374 3.61 25.88 2.03
CA PHE A 374 4.09 25.63 0.67
C PHE A 374 5.48 26.23 0.39
N LYS A 375 6.40 26.05 1.36
CA LYS A 375 7.78 26.57 1.33
C LYS A 375 8.81 25.49 1.58
N CYS A 376 9.98 25.65 0.97
CA CYS A 376 11.11 24.78 1.21
C CYS A 376 11.85 25.21 2.48
N LYS A 377 11.89 24.31 3.46
CA LYS A 377 12.67 24.48 4.70
C LYS A 377 13.97 23.67 4.61
N GLN A 378 15.00 24.17 5.29
CA GLN A 378 16.35 23.58 5.32
C GLN A 378 16.72 23.01 6.70
N ASP A 379 15.75 22.93 7.61
CA ASP A 379 15.79 22.09 8.80
C ASP A 379 15.19 20.71 8.47
N CYS A 380 14.66 19.99 9.46
CA CYS A 380 14.08 18.66 9.31
C CYS A 380 12.79 18.51 10.13
N ARG A 381 11.97 17.51 9.82
CA ARG A 381 10.74 17.16 10.55
C ARG A 381 11.00 16.04 11.55
N ILE A 382 10.40 16.17 12.73
CA ILE A 382 10.42 15.14 13.78
C ILE A 382 9.14 14.31 13.69
N GLY A 383 9.24 13.02 13.97
CA GLY A 383 8.12 12.09 14.04
C GLY A 383 8.08 11.13 12.86
N ILE A 384 6.87 10.69 12.53
CA ILE A 384 6.59 9.73 11.46
C ILE A 384 5.90 10.49 10.34
N ASP A 385 6.38 10.29 9.11
CA ASP A 385 5.70 10.68 7.89
C ASP A 385 4.37 9.91 7.78
N PRO A 386 3.20 10.60 7.77
CA PRO A 386 1.90 9.93 7.68
C PRO A 386 1.67 9.21 6.35
N VAL A 387 2.53 9.41 5.34
CA VAL A 387 2.42 8.75 4.03
C VAL A 387 3.10 7.38 4.02
N THR A 388 4.39 7.35 4.34
CA THR A 388 5.19 6.11 4.35
C THR A 388 5.06 5.32 5.65
N ASN A 389 4.53 5.94 6.72
CA ASN A 389 4.55 5.43 8.08
C ASN A 389 5.98 5.09 8.57
N GLN A 390 6.99 5.81 8.04
CA GLN A 390 8.39 5.78 8.44
C GLN A 390 8.80 7.13 9.04
N PRO A 391 9.93 7.24 9.76
CA PRO A 391 10.51 8.54 10.10
C PRO A 391 10.77 9.38 8.84
N TYR A 392 10.62 10.70 8.94
CA TYR A 392 10.91 11.62 7.82
C TYR A 392 12.38 11.52 7.36
N ASP A 393 12.59 11.33 6.05
CA ASP A 393 13.91 11.21 5.41
C ASP A 393 14.47 12.60 5.03
N ASP A 394 14.48 13.54 6.00
CA ASP A 394 14.88 14.94 5.80
C ASP A 394 16.39 15.16 6.06
N CYS A 395 17.10 14.09 6.44
CA CYS A 395 18.50 14.07 6.80
C CYS A 395 19.24 13.04 5.96
N ILE A 396 20.52 13.29 5.63
CA ILE A 396 21.31 12.31 4.89
C ILE A 396 21.47 11.00 5.67
N SER A 397 21.60 9.88 4.95
CA SER A 397 21.80 8.55 5.56
C SER A 397 22.88 8.55 6.64
N GLY A 398 22.57 7.99 7.81
CA GLY A 398 23.40 8.04 9.01
C GLY A 398 23.08 9.19 9.97
N TYR A 399 22.11 10.06 9.64
CA TYR A 399 21.58 11.11 10.50
C TYR A 399 20.07 10.93 10.67
N ARG A 400 19.50 11.46 11.76
CA ARG A 400 18.05 11.60 11.96
C ARG A 400 17.71 12.99 12.49
N CYS A 401 16.47 13.41 12.32
CA CYS A 401 15.99 14.64 12.92
C CYS A 401 15.76 14.47 14.44
N GLU A 402 16.27 15.41 15.23
CA GLU A 402 15.99 15.56 16.66
C GLU A 402 15.77 17.03 17.04
N GLU A 403 15.09 17.27 18.16
CA GLU A 403 14.97 18.60 18.75
C GLU A 403 16.20 18.91 19.60
N ASP A 404 16.84 20.06 19.39
CA ASP A 404 17.96 20.53 20.20
C ASP A 404 17.48 21.14 21.54
N GLN A 405 18.41 21.56 22.39
CA GLN A 405 18.09 22.14 23.71
C GLN A 405 17.34 23.49 23.64
N ASN A 406 17.21 24.09 22.45
CA ASN A 406 16.56 25.37 22.20
C ASN A 406 15.21 25.22 21.46
N GLY A 407 14.79 23.99 21.14
CA GLY A 407 13.60 23.72 20.33
C GLY A 407 13.83 23.77 18.82
N GLN A 408 15.08 23.77 18.36
CA GLN A 408 15.42 23.75 16.93
C GLN A 408 15.57 22.32 16.43
N HIS A 409 14.94 21.99 15.31
CA HIS A 409 15.09 20.70 14.65
C HIS A 409 16.47 20.61 13.97
N ILE A 410 17.24 19.59 14.31
CA ILE A 410 18.60 19.37 13.79
C ILE A 410 18.79 17.93 13.30
N CYS A 411 19.49 17.77 12.17
CA CYS A 411 19.97 16.46 11.72
C CYS A 411 21.16 16.06 12.60
N LYS A 412 20.92 15.13 13.53
CA LYS A 412 21.94 14.59 14.43
C LYS A 412 22.44 13.26 13.91
N GLN A 413 23.74 13.04 13.99
CA GLN A 413 24.35 11.77 13.60
C GLN A 413 23.80 10.64 14.48
N LEU A 414 23.35 9.56 13.86
CA LEU A 414 22.94 8.35 14.55
C LEU A 414 24.14 7.76 15.30
N SER A 415 23.92 7.38 16.55
CA SER A 415 24.93 6.59 17.25
C SER A 415 25.04 5.20 16.64
N CYS A 416 26.13 4.47 16.90
CA CYS A 416 26.39 3.23 16.17
C CYS A 416 25.35 2.14 16.43
N VAL A 417 24.71 2.15 17.61
CA VAL A 417 23.61 1.23 17.96
C VAL A 417 22.35 1.58 17.16
N GLU A 418 22.04 2.87 17.04
CA GLU A 418 20.83 3.37 16.38
C GLU A 418 20.89 3.23 14.85
N ALA A 419 22.09 3.37 14.28
CA ALA A 419 22.36 3.05 12.87
C ALA A 419 22.46 1.54 12.59
N GLY A 420 22.16 0.66 13.56
CA GLY A 420 22.05 -0.79 13.35
C GLY A 420 23.35 -1.58 13.53
N GLY A 421 24.32 -1.04 14.27
CA GLY A 421 25.55 -1.75 14.66
C GLY A 421 26.81 -1.30 13.92
N ALA A 422 27.94 -1.90 14.30
CA ALA A 422 29.27 -1.52 13.82
C ALA A 422 29.37 -1.54 12.28
N ARG A 423 28.77 -2.54 11.64
CA ARG A 423 28.85 -2.76 10.19
C ARG A 423 28.32 -1.59 9.35
N LEU A 424 27.29 -0.92 9.85
CA LEU A 424 26.60 0.19 9.17
C LEU A 424 27.21 1.53 9.56
N ALA A 425 27.49 1.75 10.85
CA ALA A 425 27.90 3.06 11.37
C ALA A 425 29.42 3.30 11.43
N CYS A 426 30.22 2.25 11.60
CA CYS A 426 31.63 2.38 11.96
C CYS A 426 32.60 2.15 10.79
N THR A 427 33.81 2.68 10.93
CA THR A 427 34.88 2.52 9.94
C THR A 427 35.61 1.18 10.10
N THR A 428 36.30 0.74 9.05
CA THR A 428 36.94 -0.59 8.97
C THR A 428 37.74 -0.94 10.24
N GLY A 429 37.43 -2.08 10.87
CA GLY A 429 38.14 -2.52 12.07
C GLY A 429 37.66 -1.91 13.39
N GLN A 430 36.56 -1.16 13.39
CA GLN A 430 35.91 -0.68 14.61
C GLN A 430 34.72 -1.55 15.02
N LEU A 431 34.44 -1.59 16.32
CA LEU A 431 33.26 -2.20 16.93
C LEU A 431 32.33 -1.09 17.47
N CYS A 432 31.07 -1.43 17.71
CA CYS A 432 30.09 -0.52 18.30
C CYS A 432 29.94 -0.78 19.80
N CYS A 433 30.10 0.27 20.61
CA CYS A 433 29.88 0.22 22.05
C CYS A 433 28.37 0.10 22.34
N GLY A 434 27.94 -0.92 23.08
CA GLY A 434 26.52 -1.15 23.38
C GLY A 434 25.74 -1.88 22.27
N GLU A 435 26.40 -2.35 21.21
CA GLU A 435 25.77 -3.28 20.27
C GLU A 435 25.46 -4.61 20.96
N ASP A 436 24.24 -5.12 20.76
CA ASP A 436 23.89 -6.51 21.08
C ASP A 436 24.56 -7.43 20.04
N ARG A 437 25.79 -7.81 20.34
CA ARG A 437 26.63 -8.70 19.51
C ARG A 437 26.16 -10.16 19.56
N ASN A 438 25.29 -10.51 20.51
CA ASN A 438 24.78 -11.86 20.74
C ASN A 438 23.40 -12.09 20.10
N GLY A 439 22.65 -11.03 19.82
CA GLY A 439 21.26 -11.11 19.38
C GLY A 439 20.30 -11.58 20.48
N ASP A 440 20.69 -11.46 21.75
CA ASP A 440 19.93 -11.91 22.92
C ASP A 440 19.11 -10.79 23.61
N GLY A 441 19.22 -9.55 23.10
CA GLY A 441 18.61 -8.36 23.67
C GLY A 441 19.49 -7.59 24.65
N THR A 442 20.71 -8.07 24.94
CA THR A 442 21.63 -7.48 25.91
C THR A 442 22.74 -6.69 25.23
N ALA A 443 22.73 -5.37 25.42
CA ALA A 443 23.82 -4.50 24.98
C ALA A 443 25.15 -4.88 25.68
N GLU A 444 26.21 -5.14 24.93
CA GLU A 444 27.49 -5.53 25.53
C GLU A 444 28.24 -4.35 26.18
N PRO A 445 28.92 -4.57 27.31
CA PRO A 445 29.71 -3.53 27.98
C PRO A 445 30.90 -3.09 27.12
N CYS A 446 31.22 -1.79 27.16
CA CYS A 446 32.19 -1.19 26.25
C CYS A 446 33.63 -1.21 26.79
N PRO A 447 34.59 -1.86 26.10
CA PRO A 447 36.02 -1.71 26.36
C PRO A 447 36.64 -0.61 25.48
N PRO A 448 37.59 0.20 25.97
CA PRO A 448 38.01 0.38 27.36
C PRO A 448 37.03 1.22 28.21
N SER A 449 37.20 1.13 29.53
CA SER A 449 36.43 1.85 30.54
C SER A 449 36.47 3.37 30.31
N GLY A 450 35.31 3.98 30.04
CA GLY A 450 35.17 5.44 29.87
C GLY A 450 34.78 5.92 28.48
N LEU A 451 34.59 5.03 27.49
CA LEU A 451 33.83 5.37 26.29
C LEU A 451 32.36 5.64 26.65
N GLU A 452 31.80 6.72 26.10
CA GLU A 452 30.37 6.96 26.14
C GLU A 452 29.64 5.88 25.32
N SER A 453 28.51 5.41 25.84
CA SER A 453 27.62 4.44 25.21
C SER A 453 27.30 4.81 23.76
N ASN A 454 27.26 3.82 22.87
CA ASN A 454 26.84 3.95 21.46
C ASN A 454 27.86 4.61 20.51
N ASN A 455 29.13 4.72 20.91
CA ASN A 455 30.22 5.17 20.03
C ASN A 455 30.98 4.02 19.33
N CYS A 456 31.50 4.30 18.14
CA CYS A 456 32.45 3.42 17.46
C CYS A 456 33.82 3.46 18.17
N TYR A 457 34.42 2.30 18.43
CA TYR A 457 35.77 2.18 18.99
C TYR A 457 36.61 1.19 18.17
N THR A 458 37.93 1.44 18.06
CA THR A 458 38.84 0.53 17.37
C THR A 458 38.85 -0.83 18.08
N ALA A 459 38.63 -1.91 17.33
CA ALA A 459 38.75 -3.24 17.88
C ALA A 459 40.18 -3.45 18.45
N PRO A 460 40.34 -4.22 19.54
CA PRO A 460 41.67 -4.59 20.03
C PRO A 460 42.50 -5.19 18.89
N SER A 461 43.81 -4.88 18.84
CA SER A 461 44.73 -5.41 17.81
C SER A 461 44.49 -6.91 17.64
N PRO A 462 43.95 -7.34 16.49
CA PRO A 462 43.25 -8.61 16.45
C PRO A 462 44.21 -9.80 16.31
N PRO A 463 43.77 -11.00 16.71
CA PRO A 463 44.60 -12.20 16.69
C PRO A 463 44.84 -12.77 15.28
N PHE A 464 44.30 -12.15 14.21
CA PHE A 464 44.39 -12.61 12.80
C PHE A 464 45.82 -12.80 12.28
N CYS A 465 46.83 -12.38 13.04
CA CYS A 465 48.25 -12.51 12.73
C CYS A 465 48.98 -13.54 13.63
N THR A 466 48.31 -14.12 14.62
CA THR A 466 48.88 -15.15 15.49
C THR A 466 48.75 -16.50 14.78
N PRO A 467 49.85 -17.13 14.35
CA PRO A 467 49.80 -18.46 13.75
C PRO A 467 49.38 -19.49 14.79
N CYS A 468 48.62 -20.50 14.34
CA CYS A 468 48.14 -21.60 15.18
C CYS A 468 48.29 -22.94 14.44
N MET A 469 48.37 -24.02 15.20
CA MET A 469 48.31 -25.39 14.72
C MET A 469 47.06 -26.12 15.22
N SER A 470 46.46 -25.66 16.31
CA SER A 470 45.16 -26.12 16.80
C SER A 470 44.34 -25.00 17.46
N HIS A 471 43.08 -25.30 17.81
CA HIS A 471 42.19 -24.34 18.47
C HIS A 471 42.71 -23.90 19.85
N GLU A 472 43.40 -24.79 20.56
CA GLU A 472 43.95 -24.53 21.89
C GLU A 472 45.04 -23.45 21.89
N ASP A 473 45.79 -23.29 20.80
CA ASP A 473 46.76 -22.21 20.64
C ASP A 473 46.07 -20.82 20.72
N CYS A 474 44.82 -20.76 20.26
CA CYS A 474 44.03 -19.53 20.23
C CYS A 474 43.36 -19.19 21.57
N ASN A 475 43.26 -20.14 22.52
CA ASN A 475 42.68 -19.92 23.84
C ASN A 475 43.45 -18.90 24.70
N GLN A 476 44.75 -18.70 24.44
CA GLN A 476 45.52 -17.64 25.11
C GLN A 476 45.38 -16.26 24.47
N VAL A 477 44.78 -16.19 23.27
CA VAL A 477 44.65 -14.97 22.48
C VAL A 477 43.26 -14.35 22.69
N SER A 478 43.07 -13.82 23.90
CA SER A 478 41.83 -13.16 24.32
C SER A 478 41.56 -11.90 23.50
N PHE A 479 40.43 -11.90 22.78
CA PHE A 479 39.92 -10.73 22.07
C PHE A 479 38.80 -10.08 22.91
N ASN A 480 39.10 -8.94 23.53
CA ASN A 480 38.12 -8.17 24.31
C ASN A 480 36.96 -7.70 23.41
N GLY A 481 35.79 -8.32 23.55
CA GLY A 481 34.59 -8.00 22.77
C GLY A 481 34.28 -8.98 21.64
N SER A 482 34.81 -10.20 21.68
CA SER A 482 34.21 -11.35 20.98
C SER A 482 33.35 -12.12 21.99
N PRO A 483 32.16 -12.59 21.60
CA PRO A 483 31.30 -13.36 22.50
C PRO A 483 31.76 -14.81 22.70
N LEU A 484 32.73 -15.28 21.90
CA LEU A 484 33.19 -16.67 21.84
C LEU A 484 34.73 -16.72 21.80
N PRO A 485 35.37 -17.82 22.22
CA PRO A 485 36.83 -17.94 22.15
C PRO A 485 37.35 -17.82 20.71
N SER A 486 38.57 -17.28 20.54
CA SER A 486 39.26 -17.24 19.25
C SER A 486 39.50 -18.67 18.75
N LEU A 487 39.28 -18.92 17.46
CA LEU A 487 39.45 -20.25 16.84
C LEU A 487 40.56 -20.24 15.77
N CYS A 488 41.18 -21.39 15.55
CA CYS A 488 42.23 -21.54 14.56
C CYS A 488 41.63 -21.78 13.17
N MET A 489 41.78 -20.81 12.26
CA MET A 489 41.30 -20.92 10.88
C MET A 489 42.47 -21.06 9.91
N GLN A 490 42.40 -22.07 9.05
CA GLN A 490 43.29 -22.21 7.91
C GLN A 490 42.91 -21.21 6.80
N VAL A 491 43.80 -20.25 6.52
CA VAL A 491 43.62 -19.19 5.50
C VAL A 491 44.41 -19.48 4.22
N SER A 492 45.40 -20.36 4.26
CA SER A 492 46.11 -20.91 3.09
C SER A 492 46.52 -22.37 3.36
N MET A 493 47.02 -23.09 2.35
CA MET A 493 47.46 -24.49 2.51
C MET A 493 48.49 -24.68 3.64
N ASN A 494 49.31 -23.67 3.96
CA ASN A 494 50.34 -23.75 5.01
C ASN A 494 50.16 -22.70 6.14
N THR A 495 49.13 -21.85 6.06
CA THR A 495 48.96 -20.70 6.96
C THR A 495 47.62 -20.84 7.67
N ALA A 496 47.66 -21.07 8.98
CA ALA A 496 46.49 -21.04 9.86
C ALA A 496 46.72 -20.00 10.96
N VAL A 497 45.68 -19.22 11.27
CA VAL A 497 45.72 -18.07 12.19
C VAL A 497 44.52 -18.05 13.12
N CYS A 498 44.71 -17.48 14.31
CA CYS A 498 43.63 -17.30 15.27
C CYS A 498 42.66 -16.18 14.82
N ALA A 499 41.36 -16.43 14.87
CA ALA A 499 40.33 -15.45 14.55
C ALA A 499 39.24 -15.45 15.63
N PRO A 500 38.81 -14.30 16.19
CA PRO A 500 37.61 -14.21 17.02
C PRO A 500 36.42 -14.91 16.37
N ALA A 501 35.83 -15.84 17.11
CA ALA A 501 34.57 -16.43 16.77
C ALA A 501 33.41 -15.44 16.99
N THR A 502 32.32 -15.70 16.29
CA THR A 502 31.08 -14.95 16.37
C THR A 502 29.92 -15.94 16.25
N PHE A 503 28.71 -15.46 16.53
CA PHE A 503 27.58 -16.35 16.76
C PHE A 503 27.14 -17.09 15.49
N ASN A 504 26.77 -18.36 15.64
CA ASN A 504 26.36 -19.27 14.56
C ASN A 504 24.94 -19.00 14.01
N ASP A 505 24.54 -17.73 13.90
CA ASP A 505 23.18 -17.34 13.50
C ASP A 505 23.23 -16.39 12.30
N PHE A 506 22.77 -16.88 11.14
CA PHE A 506 22.64 -16.08 9.92
C PHE A 506 21.25 -15.47 9.72
N SER A 507 20.36 -15.52 10.72
CA SER A 507 19.12 -14.75 10.68
C SER A 507 19.43 -13.25 10.62
N VAL A 508 18.68 -12.55 9.76
CA VAL A 508 18.84 -11.11 9.51
C VAL A 508 17.99 -10.31 10.48
N ASP A 509 18.54 -9.19 10.95
CA ASP A 509 17.76 -8.20 11.71
C ASP A 509 16.95 -7.28 10.78
N GLN A 510 16.25 -6.31 11.37
CA GLN A 510 15.44 -5.30 10.65
C GLN A 510 16.24 -4.48 9.63
N ASN A 511 17.57 -4.44 9.73
CA ASN A 511 18.45 -3.72 8.80
C ASN A 511 19.03 -4.65 7.72
N GLY A 512 18.56 -5.90 7.63
CA GLY A 512 19.08 -6.93 6.72
C GLY A 512 20.44 -7.49 7.12
N ILE A 513 20.94 -7.20 8.33
CA ILE A 513 22.26 -7.65 8.78
C ILE A 513 22.13 -8.98 9.51
N ALA A 514 22.76 -10.02 8.96
CA ALA A 514 22.84 -11.31 9.63
C ALA A 514 23.62 -11.22 10.96
N ARG A 515 23.08 -11.81 12.03
CA ARG A 515 23.64 -11.72 13.40
C ARG A 515 25.10 -12.16 13.50
N ALA A 516 25.52 -13.15 12.71
CA ALA A 516 26.90 -13.59 12.55
C ALA A 516 27.89 -12.48 12.11
N TYR A 517 27.43 -11.28 11.73
CA TYR A 517 28.30 -10.12 11.47
C TYR A 517 28.31 -9.09 12.60
N LYS A 518 27.45 -9.17 13.62
CA LYS A 518 27.42 -8.21 14.75
C LYS A 518 28.60 -8.38 15.70
N GLY A 519 29.08 -9.62 15.89
CA GLY A 519 30.33 -9.87 16.61
C GLY A 519 31.60 -9.51 15.81
N CYS A 520 31.48 -9.03 14.57
CA CYS A 520 32.63 -8.69 13.73
C CYS A 520 32.90 -7.20 13.68
N PRO A 521 34.18 -6.77 13.68
CA PRO A 521 34.52 -5.38 13.38
C PRO A 521 33.97 -4.93 12.03
N ALA A 522 33.64 -3.66 11.90
CA ALA A 522 33.02 -3.12 10.71
C ALA A 522 33.85 -3.43 9.44
N LYS A 523 33.15 -3.82 8.37
CA LYS A 523 33.69 -4.27 7.08
C LYS A 523 34.52 -5.59 7.13
N TYR A 524 34.55 -6.31 8.25
CA TYR A 524 35.07 -7.67 8.31
C TYR A 524 34.01 -8.66 7.80
N SER A 525 34.47 -9.77 7.22
CA SER A 525 33.64 -10.85 6.72
C SER A 525 33.43 -11.90 7.79
N ALA A 526 32.20 -12.39 7.95
CA ALA A 526 31.89 -13.54 8.80
C ALA A 526 32.05 -14.81 7.96
N VAL A 527 33.04 -15.64 8.30
CA VAL A 527 33.46 -16.82 7.54
C VAL A 527 33.20 -18.08 8.37
N THR A 528 32.45 -19.02 7.81
CA THR A 528 32.11 -20.29 8.47
C THR A 528 33.31 -21.22 8.57
N ILE A 529 33.64 -21.67 9.78
CA ILE A 529 34.53 -22.81 10.04
C ILE A 529 33.73 -24.11 9.92
N LYS A 530 34.27 -25.06 9.18
CA LYS A 530 33.71 -26.40 8.97
C LYS A 530 34.52 -27.42 9.75
N THR A 531 33.91 -28.52 10.18
CA THR A 531 34.66 -29.63 10.78
C THR A 531 35.46 -30.34 9.69
N GLN A 532 36.77 -30.12 9.62
CA GLN A 532 37.64 -30.96 8.79
C GLN A 532 37.66 -32.39 9.34
N CYS A 533 37.76 -33.38 8.46
CA CYS A 533 37.86 -34.79 8.82
C CYS A 533 38.85 -35.51 7.89
N MET A 534 39.37 -36.65 8.33
CA MET A 534 40.08 -37.61 7.49
C MET A 534 39.36 -38.96 7.42
N ILE A 535 38.54 -39.28 8.44
CA ILE A 535 37.73 -40.49 8.55
C ILE A 535 36.38 -40.16 9.21
N ASP A 536 35.36 -40.99 8.99
CA ASP A 536 34.01 -40.79 9.55
C ASP A 536 34.00 -40.68 11.08
N ALA A 537 34.94 -41.36 11.75
CA ALA A 537 35.09 -41.31 13.21
C ALA A 537 35.42 -39.90 13.76
N ASP A 538 35.97 -39.02 12.93
CA ASP A 538 36.24 -37.62 13.31
C ASP A 538 34.95 -36.78 13.41
N CYS A 539 33.86 -37.25 12.80
CA CYS A 539 32.57 -36.56 12.70
C CYS A 539 31.56 -36.97 13.78
N GLY A 540 31.98 -37.77 14.76
CA GLY A 540 31.13 -38.25 15.85
C GLY A 540 30.18 -39.40 15.44
N PRO A 541 29.20 -39.76 16.28
CA PRO A 541 28.45 -41.02 16.15
C PRO A 541 27.40 -41.05 15.02
N GLN A 542 27.24 -39.96 14.26
CA GLN A 542 26.20 -39.81 13.22
C GLN A 542 26.66 -39.01 11.98
N GLY A 543 27.91 -38.55 11.93
CA GLY A 543 28.43 -37.78 10.81
C GLY A 543 29.30 -38.63 9.89
N ASP A 544 29.16 -38.42 8.58
CA ASP A 544 30.02 -39.06 7.56
C ASP A 544 31.12 -38.07 7.13
N CYS A 545 32.32 -38.55 6.84
CA CYS A 545 33.40 -37.71 6.30
C CYS A 545 33.34 -37.71 4.76
N GLY A 546 33.21 -36.53 4.15
CA GLY A 546 33.03 -36.43 2.70
C GLY A 546 33.52 -35.12 2.08
N GLU A 547 33.51 -35.07 0.76
CA GLU A 547 34.04 -33.94 -0.01
C GLU A 547 33.19 -32.66 0.14
N ASP A 548 33.85 -31.56 0.52
CA ASP A 548 33.29 -30.23 0.52
C ASP A 548 33.19 -29.69 -0.91
N LEU A 549 32.11 -30.04 -1.60
CA LEU A 549 31.83 -29.57 -2.96
C LEU A 549 31.67 -28.03 -3.08
N SER A 550 31.60 -27.29 -1.97
CA SER A 550 31.53 -25.82 -1.98
C SER A 550 32.90 -25.13 -1.90
N THR A 551 33.98 -25.88 -1.61
CA THR A 551 35.36 -25.37 -1.60
C THR A 551 36.18 -26.16 -2.61
N THR A 552 36.76 -25.48 -3.59
CA THR A 552 37.69 -26.11 -4.55
C THR A 552 39.12 -25.78 -4.18
N LEU A 553 39.95 -26.81 -4.03
CA LEU A 553 41.39 -26.69 -3.80
C LEU A 553 42.12 -26.25 -5.09
N PRO A 554 43.33 -25.69 -5.00
CA PRO A 554 44.08 -25.21 -6.18
C PRO A 554 44.42 -26.29 -7.23
N ASP A 555 44.36 -27.56 -6.86
CA ASP A 555 44.54 -28.73 -7.74
C ASP A 555 43.24 -29.23 -8.39
N GLY A 556 42.10 -28.62 -8.05
CA GLY A 556 40.77 -29.03 -8.51
C GLY A 556 40.08 -30.07 -7.62
N GLY A 557 40.72 -30.49 -6.51
CA GLY A 557 40.10 -31.36 -5.50
C GLY A 557 39.16 -30.62 -4.55
N HIS A 558 38.58 -31.36 -3.61
CA HIS A 558 37.74 -30.84 -2.53
C HIS A 558 38.32 -31.26 -1.17
N PRO A 559 38.33 -30.38 -0.15
CA PRO A 559 38.74 -30.78 1.19
C PRO A 559 37.68 -31.69 1.82
N LEU A 560 38.10 -32.57 2.72
CA LEU A 560 37.17 -33.43 3.47
C LEU A 560 36.59 -32.68 4.67
N THR A 561 35.26 -32.73 4.80
CA THR A 561 34.49 -32.10 5.87
C THR A 561 33.44 -33.07 6.40
N CYS A 562 33.04 -32.91 7.66
CA CYS A 562 31.90 -33.63 8.21
C CYS A 562 30.61 -33.19 7.52
N LEU A 563 29.94 -34.18 6.93
CA LEU A 563 28.61 -34.08 6.35
C LEU A 563 27.58 -34.46 7.40
N CYS A 564 26.39 -33.89 7.31
CA CYS A 564 25.25 -34.27 8.13
C CYS A 564 24.00 -34.44 7.28
N THR A 565 23.12 -35.35 7.70
CA THR A 565 21.78 -35.50 7.12
C THR A 565 20.82 -34.52 7.78
N ALA A 566 20.50 -33.41 7.11
CA ALA A 566 19.42 -32.54 7.57
C ALA A 566 18.06 -33.21 7.31
N ASP A 567 17.28 -33.46 8.36
CA ASP A 567 15.90 -34.00 8.31
C ASP A 567 14.87 -32.98 7.75
N GLY A 568 15.27 -32.17 6.77
CA GLY A 568 14.49 -31.05 6.23
C GLY A 568 14.49 -29.79 7.10
N THR A 569 15.08 -29.81 8.30
CA THR A 569 15.11 -28.69 9.25
C THR A 569 16.43 -27.90 9.17
N PRO A 570 16.42 -26.61 8.75
CA PRO A 570 17.60 -25.76 8.82
C PRO A 570 18.10 -25.60 10.25
N ASN A 571 19.42 -25.54 10.42
CA ASN A 571 20.08 -25.36 11.71
C ASN A 571 19.85 -26.50 12.72
N SER A 572 19.51 -27.71 12.25
CA SER A 572 19.56 -28.91 13.10
C SER A 572 20.98 -29.15 13.63
N THR A 573 21.06 -29.57 14.90
CA THR A 573 22.31 -30.01 15.55
C THR A 573 22.52 -31.53 15.43
N ALA A 574 21.51 -32.26 14.96
CA ALA A 574 21.61 -33.71 14.74
C ALA A 574 22.57 -34.01 13.58
N GLY A 575 23.38 -35.06 13.72
CA GLY A 575 24.38 -35.46 12.73
C GLY A 575 25.71 -34.68 12.76
N CYS A 576 25.83 -33.59 13.52
CA CYS A 576 27.10 -32.85 13.66
C CYS A 576 27.82 -33.15 14.98
N PRO A 577 29.16 -33.20 14.99
CA PRO A 577 29.93 -33.32 16.23
C PRO A 577 29.72 -32.05 17.05
N VAL A 578 29.21 -32.21 18.27
CA VAL A 578 29.21 -31.15 19.28
C VAL A 578 30.66 -30.89 19.68
N ASP A 579 31.13 -29.66 19.56
CA ASP A 579 32.39 -29.22 20.16
C ASP A 579 32.11 -28.80 21.62
N PRO A 580 32.47 -29.61 22.63
CA PRO A 580 32.20 -29.28 24.02
C PRO A 580 33.13 -28.19 24.58
N ASP A 581 34.25 -27.90 23.91
CA ASP A 581 35.35 -27.11 24.47
C ASP A 581 35.32 -25.64 24.02
N ALA A 582 34.60 -25.31 22.94
CA ALA A 582 34.40 -23.92 22.49
C ALA A 582 33.09 -23.27 23.00
N GLY A 583 32.13 -24.04 23.54
CA GLY A 583 30.79 -23.56 23.87
C GLY A 583 29.92 -23.21 22.65
N VAL A 584 30.37 -23.58 21.45
CA VAL A 584 29.70 -23.28 20.18
C VAL A 584 28.92 -24.50 19.71
N ILE A 585 27.64 -24.30 19.38
CA ILE A 585 26.78 -25.37 18.87
C ILE A 585 27.03 -25.52 17.37
N SER A 586 27.61 -26.66 16.98
CA SER A 586 27.73 -27.08 15.58
C SER A 586 26.34 -27.30 14.97
N TYR A 587 26.14 -26.88 13.71
CA TYR A 587 24.85 -27.02 13.02
C TYR A 587 24.99 -27.38 11.55
N CYS A 588 23.95 -28.03 11.02
CA CYS A 588 23.79 -28.33 9.60
C CYS A 588 23.39 -27.07 8.82
N ARG A 589 24.30 -26.58 7.96
CA ARG A 589 23.98 -25.52 7.00
C ARG A 589 23.43 -26.12 5.71
N PHE A 590 22.24 -25.66 5.30
CA PHE A 590 21.64 -26.02 4.01
C PHE A 590 22.55 -25.59 2.85
N ALA A 591 22.90 -26.56 2.02
CA ALA A 591 23.55 -26.36 0.74
C ALA A 591 22.50 -26.43 -0.39
N PRO A 592 22.77 -25.89 -1.60
CA PRO A 592 21.87 -25.98 -2.74
C PRO A 592 21.44 -27.43 -3.06
N ALA A 593 20.24 -27.59 -3.62
CA ALA A 593 19.69 -28.91 -3.94
C ALA A 593 20.67 -29.74 -4.80
N GLY A 594 21.08 -30.90 -4.28
CA GLY A 594 22.08 -31.79 -4.91
C GLY A 594 23.50 -31.68 -4.35
N THR A 595 23.76 -30.78 -3.39
CA THR A 595 25.03 -30.77 -2.63
C THR A 595 24.80 -31.22 -1.18
N PRO A 596 25.76 -31.94 -0.56
CA PRO A 596 25.58 -32.45 0.79
C PRO A 596 25.61 -31.33 1.84
N THR A 597 24.73 -31.41 2.83
CA THR A 597 24.67 -30.52 4.00
C THR A 597 25.90 -30.71 4.88
N GLN A 598 26.48 -29.59 5.34
CA GLN A 598 27.78 -29.56 6.01
C GLN A 598 27.68 -29.09 7.45
N CYS A 599 28.51 -29.66 8.32
CA CYS A 599 28.65 -29.22 9.70
C CYS A 599 29.50 -27.95 9.80
N ILE A 600 28.84 -26.86 10.18
CA ILE A 600 29.49 -25.61 10.56
C ILE A 600 29.72 -25.67 12.06
N VAL A 601 30.98 -25.66 12.50
CA VAL A 601 31.35 -25.65 13.93
C VAL A 601 31.20 -24.24 14.47
N SER A 602 31.66 -23.24 13.71
CA SER A 602 31.69 -21.86 14.15
C SER A 602 31.63 -20.88 12.97
N VAL A 603 31.46 -19.61 13.26
CA VAL A 603 31.75 -18.50 12.35
C VAL A 603 32.86 -17.67 12.99
N VAL A 604 33.84 -17.23 12.21
CA VAL A 604 34.86 -16.28 12.66
C VAL A 604 34.86 -15.04 11.80
N CYS A 605 35.31 -13.94 12.38
CA CYS A 605 35.50 -12.70 11.64
C CYS A 605 36.85 -12.73 10.92
N LEU A 606 36.92 -12.24 9.68
CA LEU A 606 38.18 -12.02 8.97
C LEU A 606 38.20 -10.65 8.30
N PRO A 607 39.36 -9.98 8.22
CA PRO A 607 39.49 -8.80 7.37
C PRO A 607 39.22 -9.20 5.91
N SER A 608 38.71 -8.27 5.09
CA SER A 608 38.44 -8.55 3.68
C SER A 608 39.70 -9.03 2.95
N ALA A 609 39.55 -9.96 2.00
CA ALA A 609 40.65 -10.75 1.43
C ALA A 609 41.82 -9.93 0.82
N SER A 610 41.58 -8.66 0.48
CA SER A 610 42.61 -7.69 0.06
C SER A 610 43.63 -7.29 1.15
N VAL A 611 43.42 -7.69 2.41
CA VAL A 611 44.23 -7.29 3.58
C VAL A 611 45.17 -8.41 4.07
N ILE A 612 44.94 -9.67 3.68
CA ILE A 612 45.82 -10.79 4.04
C ILE A 612 46.91 -10.93 2.97
N GLN A 613 47.86 -9.99 2.95
CA GLN A 613 49.16 -10.26 2.34
C GLN A 613 50.06 -10.93 3.38
N GLU A 614 50.66 -12.06 3.02
CA GLU A 614 51.79 -12.61 3.78
C GLU A 614 52.93 -11.58 3.72
N ASP A 615 53.36 -11.04 4.86
CA ASP A 615 54.62 -10.29 4.93
C ASP A 615 55.78 -11.30 5.05
N PRO A 616 56.56 -11.55 3.98
CA PRO A 616 57.63 -12.54 4.00
C PRO A 616 58.81 -12.15 4.91
N ALA A 617 58.84 -10.91 5.41
CA ALA A 617 59.89 -10.45 6.33
C ALA A 617 59.57 -10.75 7.81
N ASN A 618 58.29 -10.84 8.19
CA ASN A 618 57.86 -10.94 9.59
C ASN A 618 56.99 -12.17 9.91
N GLY A 619 56.51 -12.92 8.91
CA GLY A 619 55.72 -14.13 9.16
C GLY A 619 54.34 -13.89 9.76
N GLY A 620 53.76 -12.71 9.51
CA GLY A 620 52.42 -12.32 9.96
C GLY A 620 51.60 -11.67 8.84
N CYS A 621 50.30 -11.57 9.04
CA CYS A 621 49.37 -10.94 8.10
C CYS A 621 49.62 -9.42 8.06
N GLY A 622 50.14 -8.92 6.95
CA GLY A 622 50.44 -7.51 6.76
C GLY A 622 49.18 -6.72 6.45
N ILE A 623 48.55 -6.14 7.48
CA ILE A 623 47.51 -5.10 7.29
C ILE A 623 48.19 -3.86 6.68
N PRO A 624 47.85 -3.43 5.46
CA PRO A 624 48.26 -2.12 4.97
C PRO A 624 47.45 -1.07 5.73
N LEU A 625 48.14 -0.16 6.42
CA LEU A 625 47.55 1.03 7.06
C LEU A 625 47.15 2.09 6.01
#